data_AF-A0A9E4BJZ3-F1
#
_entry.id   AF-A0A9E4BJZ3-F1
#
_cell.length_a   1.000
_cell.length_b   1.000
_cell.length_c   1.000
_cell.angle_alpha   90.00
_cell.angle_beta   90.00
_cell.angle_gamma   90.00
#
_symmetry.space_group_name_H-M   'P 1'
#
loop_
_entity.id
_entity.type
_entity.pdbx_description
1 polymer ?
#
loop_
_entity_poly.entity_id
_entity_poly.type
_entity_poly.pdbx_seq_one_letter_code
_entity_poly.pdbx_strand_id
1 'polypeptide(L)'
;MVKRIIAIGIIYFCIAVGWIILSATTYIRTEEQDDKLKSAVGQLWGTAQTQRAPQIYWLDRITRIETNADESVSRTVDEKHFLNLKTSRIEVDLSLEHRRKGLLWYSTYQVQFAASYTLINPTDENRHLYFDLKLPAPRAVYDDFTL
;
A
#
# COMPACT_ATOMS: atom_id res chain seq x y z
N MET A 1 39.17 -53.94 1.43
CA MET A 1 38.29 -53.17 2.34
C MET A 1 38.22 -51.69 1.97
N VAL A 2 39.34 -50.95 1.95
CA VAL A 2 39.39 -49.50 1.65
C VAL A 2 38.72 -49.10 0.33
N LYS A 3 38.97 -49.84 -0.77
CA LYS A 3 38.36 -49.55 -2.09
C LYS A 3 36.82 -49.58 -2.07
N ARG A 4 36.21 -50.44 -1.25
CA ARG A 4 34.75 -50.52 -1.11
C ARG A 4 34.20 -49.33 -0.32
N ILE A 5 34.89 -48.90 0.73
CA ILE A 5 34.49 -47.74 1.53
C ILE A 5 34.52 -46.47 0.69
N ILE A 6 35.57 -46.29 -0.14
CA ILE A 6 35.66 -45.16 -1.08
C ILE A 6 34.50 -45.18 -2.09
N ALA A 7 34.19 -46.35 -2.67
CA ALA A 7 33.09 -46.49 -3.62
C ALA A 7 31.73 -46.13 -3.00
N ILE A 8 31.48 -46.57 -1.76
CA ILE A 8 30.26 -46.23 -1.02
C ILE A 8 30.19 -44.72 -0.74
N GLY A 9 31.31 -44.11 -0.34
CA GLY A 9 31.37 -42.66 -0.10
C GLY A 9 31.06 -41.82 -1.33
N ILE A 10 31.56 -42.22 -2.51
CA ILE A 10 31.27 -41.53 -3.77
C ILE A 10 29.78 -41.65 -4.13
N ILE A 11 29.20 -42.85 -4.04
CA ILE A 11 27.77 -43.06 -4.33
C ILE A 11 26.90 -42.22 -3.38
N TYR A 12 27.22 -42.24 -2.08
CA TYR A 12 26.52 -41.43 -1.09
C TYR A 12 26.60 -39.94 -1.42
N PHE A 13 27.78 -39.44 -1.78
CA PHE A 13 27.97 -38.04 -2.15
C PHE A 13 27.13 -37.66 -3.38
N CYS A 14 27.13 -38.47 -4.43
CA CYS A 14 26.32 -38.22 -5.62
C CYS A 14 24.82 -38.18 -5.31
N ILE A 15 24.34 -39.09 -4.46
CA ILE A 15 22.93 -39.11 -4.03
C ILE A 15 22.62 -37.87 -3.20
N ALA A 16 23.50 -37.49 -2.27
CA ALA A 16 23.32 -36.30 -1.43
C ALA A 16 23.23 -35.02 -2.28
N VAL A 17 24.12 -34.86 -3.28
CA VAL A 17 24.06 -33.73 -4.23
C VAL A 17 22.74 -33.73 -5.01
N GLY A 18 22.29 -34.90 -5.47
CA GLY A 18 20.99 -35.04 -6.14
C GLY A 18 19.81 -34.58 -5.26
N TRP A 19 19.81 -34.97 -3.99
CA TRP A 19 18.80 -34.54 -3.02
C TRP A 19 18.85 -33.03 -2.75
N ILE A 20 20.05 -32.43 -2.66
CA ILE A 20 20.20 -30.98 -2.49
C ILE A 20 19.63 -30.23 -3.68
N ILE A 21 19.91 -30.67 -4.92
CA ILE A 21 19.38 -30.05 -6.14
C ILE A 21 17.85 -30.18 -6.19
N LEU A 22 17.30 -31.35 -5.85
CA LEU A 22 15.85 -31.57 -5.81
C LEU A 22 15.17 -30.65 -4.77
N SER A 23 15.77 -30.52 -3.58
CA SER A 23 15.26 -29.62 -2.54
C SER A 23 15.30 -28.16 -3.00
N ALA A 24 16.42 -27.72 -3.60
CA ALA A 24 16.58 -26.35 -4.08
C ALA A 24 15.58 -26.01 -5.19
N THR A 25 15.41 -26.90 -6.16
CA THR A 25 14.46 -26.70 -7.28
C THR A 25 13.01 -26.67 -6.81
N THR A 26 12.65 -27.55 -5.86
CA THR A 26 11.31 -27.56 -5.25
C THR A 26 11.06 -26.27 -4.47
N TYR A 27 12.04 -25.79 -3.70
CA TYR A 27 11.94 -24.56 -2.93
C TYR A 27 11.73 -23.33 -3.83
N ILE A 28 12.58 -23.15 -4.84
CA ILE A 28 12.49 -22.01 -5.79
C ILE A 28 11.13 -22.01 -6.50
N ARG A 29 10.65 -23.19 -6.93
CA ARG A 29 9.36 -23.32 -7.59
C ARG A 29 8.19 -22.96 -6.67
N THR A 30 8.25 -23.37 -5.41
CA THR A 30 7.19 -23.05 -4.44
C THR A 30 7.12 -21.55 -4.17
N GLU A 31 8.26 -20.89 -3.98
CA GLU A 31 8.31 -19.43 -3.77
C GLU A 31 7.77 -18.66 -4.98
N GLU A 32 8.22 -18.97 -6.19
CA GLU A 32 7.69 -18.32 -7.40
C GLU A 32 6.18 -18.53 -7.57
N GLN A 33 5.68 -19.71 -7.18
CA GLN A 33 4.27 -20.03 -7.29
C GLN A 33 3.45 -19.27 -6.23
N ASP A 34 3.96 -19.14 -5.00
CA ASP A 34 3.34 -18.37 -3.92
C ASP A 34 3.27 -16.88 -4.27
N ASP A 35 4.35 -16.29 -4.78
CA ASP A 35 4.37 -14.88 -5.19
C ASP A 35 3.35 -14.56 -6.30
N LYS A 36 3.30 -15.41 -7.33
CA LYS A 36 2.31 -15.29 -8.42
C LYS A 36 0.89 -15.40 -7.88
N LEU A 37 0.65 -16.34 -6.96
CA LEU A 37 -0.67 -16.54 -6.38
C LEU A 37 -1.06 -15.38 -5.46
N LYS A 38 -0.18 -14.88 -4.59
CA LYS A 38 -0.40 -13.70 -3.73
C LYS A 38 -0.75 -12.47 -4.56
N SER A 39 0.03 -12.18 -5.60
CA SER A 39 -0.26 -11.07 -6.52
C SER A 39 -1.65 -11.22 -7.14
N ALA A 40 -1.98 -12.41 -7.62
CA ALA A 40 -3.27 -12.69 -8.22
C ALA A 40 -4.42 -12.77 -7.20
N VAL A 41 -4.16 -13.01 -5.92
CA VAL A 41 -5.14 -12.86 -4.83
C VAL A 41 -5.40 -11.37 -4.63
N GLY A 42 -4.34 -10.55 -4.57
CA GLY A 42 -4.46 -9.10 -4.44
C GLY A 42 -5.26 -8.44 -5.58
N GLN A 43 -5.14 -8.96 -6.80
CA GLN A 43 -5.93 -8.48 -7.94
C GLN A 43 -7.42 -8.82 -7.85
N LEU A 44 -7.79 -9.93 -7.20
CA LEU A 44 -9.17 -10.43 -7.18
C LEU A 44 -9.93 -10.02 -5.91
N TRP A 45 -9.24 -9.95 -4.77
CA TRP A 45 -9.82 -9.68 -3.46
C TRP A 45 -9.27 -8.40 -2.79
N GLY A 46 -8.46 -7.62 -3.50
CA GLY A 46 -7.92 -6.36 -3.02
C GLY A 46 -6.46 -6.45 -2.59
N THR A 47 -5.70 -5.39 -2.86
CA THR A 47 -4.29 -5.26 -2.47
C THR A 47 -4.17 -4.72 -1.05
N ALA A 48 -2.94 -4.70 -0.51
CA ALA A 48 -2.66 -3.98 0.72
C ALA A 48 -3.24 -2.57 0.68
N GLN A 49 -4.03 -2.22 1.69
CA GLN A 49 -4.68 -0.92 1.81
C GLN A 49 -3.83 0.01 2.68
N THR A 50 -3.72 1.28 2.31
CA THR A 50 -3.01 2.28 3.12
C THR A 50 -3.78 3.59 3.12
N GLN A 51 -4.55 3.83 4.19
CA GLN A 51 -5.28 5.09 4.36
C GLN A 51 -4.34 6.18 4.89
N ARG A 52 -4.14 7.25 4.11
CA ARG A 52 -3.40 8.44 4.56
C ARG A 52 -4.34 9.42 5.25
N ALA A 53 -3.79 10.22 6.17
CA ALA A 53 -4.53 11.33 6.75
C ALA A 53 -5.01 12.30 5.66
N PRO A 54 -6.21 12.88 5.78
CA PRO A 54 -6.71 13.86 4.82
C PRO A 54 -5.85 15.13 4.84
N GLN A 55 -5.71 15.75 3.68
CA GLN A 55 -5.09 17.06 3.56
C GLN A 55 -6.19 18.11 3.54
N ILE A 56 -6.07 19.10 4.40
CA ILE A 56 -7.06 20.16 4.51
C ILE A 56 -6.38 21.48 4.21
N TYR A 57 -7.00 22.28 3.36
CA TYR A 57 -6.44 23.55 2.95
C TYR A 57 -7.54 24.56 2.60
N TRP A 58 -7.23 25.84 2.68
CA TRP A 58 -7.99 26.89 2.00
C TRP A 58 -7.19 27.43 0.81
N LEU A 59 -7.90 28.03 -0.15
CA LEU A 59 -7.30 28.72 -1.28
C LEU A 59 -7.31 30.22 -1.00
N ASP A 60 -6.17 30.87 -1.21
CA ASP A 60 -6.09 32.33 -1.24
C ASP A 60 -5.73 32.81 -2.64
N ARG A 61 -6.45 33.83 -3.13
CA ARG A 61 -6.24 34.37 -4.47
C ARG A 61 -5.20 35.48 -4.41
N ILE A 62 -3.97 35.17 -4.80
CA ILE A 62 -2.88 36.14 -4.77
C ILE A 62 -2.50 36.50 -6.21
N THR A 63 -2.39 37.80 -6.49
CA THR A 63 -1.89 38.28 -7.78
C THR A 63 -0.36 38.31 -7.72
N ARG A 64 0.29 37.37 -8.40
CA ARG A 64 1.75 37.36 -8.53
C ARG A 64 2.13 38.15 -9.77
N ILE A 65 2.96 39.17 -9.60
CA ILE A 65 3.57 39.92 -10.70
C ILE A 65 4.90 39.22 -11.01
N GLU A 66 4.98 38.53 -12.14
CA GLU A 66 6.25 37.99 -12.64
C GLU A 66 6.87 39.02 -13.59
N THR A 67 8.01 39.59 -13.19
CA THR A 67 8.79 40.48 -14.05
C THR A 67 9.72 39.62 -14.91
N ASN A 68 9.33 39.37 -16.17
CA ASN A 68 10.28 38.98 -17.21
C ASN A 68 10.73 40.24 -17.94
N ALA A 69 11.99 40.24 -18.39
CA ALA A 69 12.86 41.40 -18.62
C ALA A 69 12.35 42.60 -19.46
N ASP A 70 11.13 42.61 -20.02
CA ASP A 70 10.56 43.80 -20.69
C ASP A 70 9.01 43.96 -20.59
N GLU A 71 8.26 43.05 -19.95
CA GLU A 71 6.79 43.22 -19.74
C GLU A 71 6.32 42.59 -18.40
N SER A 72 5.60 43.36 -17.60
CA SER A 72 5.00 42.89 -16.34
C SER A 72 3.65 42.23 -16.60
N VAL A 73 3.58 40.90 -16.55
CA VAL A 73 2.32 40.15 -16.65
C VAL A 73 1.84 39.79 -15.24
N SER A 74 0.70 40.34 -14.82
CA SER A 74 0.04 39.94 -13.57
C SER A 74 -0.71 38.63 -13.79
N ARG A 75 -0.32 37.55 -13.10
CA ARG A 75 -1.06 36.28 -13.08
C ARG A 75 -1.66 36.07 -11.70
N THR A 76 -2.98 35.95 -11.64
CA THR A 76 -3.69 35.51 -10.43
C THR A 76 -3.43 34.02 -10.25
N VAL A 77 -2.87 33.63 -9.11
CA VAL A 77 -2.57 32.23 -8.76
C VAL A 77 -3.25 31.92 -7.43
N ASP A 78 -3.93 30.78 -7.37
CA ASP A 78 -4.51 30.26 -6.13
C ASP A 78 -3.40 29.61 -5.29
N GLU A 79 -3.08 30.19 -4.13
CA GLU A 79 -2.13 29.63 -3.17
C GLU A 79 -2.85 28.72 -2.16
N LYS A 80 -2.30 27.52 -1.93
CA LYS A 80 -2.85 26.54 -1.00
C LYS A 80 -2.21 26.73 0.38
N HIS A 81 -3.03 27.05 1.37
CA HIS A 81 -2.60 27.06 2.76
C HIS A 81 -3.11 25.82 3.48
N PHE A 82 -2.19 24.93 3.85
CA PHE A 82 -2.53 23.67 4.53
C PHE A 82 -2.78 23.88 6.02
N LEU A 83 -3.80 23.21 6.55
CA LEU A 83 -4.09 23.12 7.98
C LEU A 83 -3.66 21.77 8.53
N ASN A 84 -3.14 21.81 9.74
CA ASN A 84 -2.92 20.62 10.53
C ASN A 84 -4.22 20.23 11.25
N LEU A 85 -4.45 18.92 11.31
CA LEU A 85 -5.50 18.33 12.13
C LEU A 85 -5.16 18.53 13.61
N LYS A 86 -6.12 18.99 14.42
CA LYS A 86 -5.95 19.08 15.87
C LYS A 86 -6.01 17.68 16.50
N THR A 87 -6.98 16.89 16.05
CA THR A 87 -7.25 15.55 16.57
C THR A 87 -7.67 14.65 15.43
N SER A 88 -7.22 13.39 15.49
CA SER A 88 -7.66 12.31 14.62
C SER A 88 -8.04 11.12 15.50
N ARG A 89 -9.33 10.79 15.56
CA ARG A 89 -9.82 9.54 16.16
C ARG A 89 -10.11 8.58 15.02
N ILE A 90 -9.40 7.45 15.01
CA ILE A 90 -9.48 6.45 13.94
C ILE A 90 -9.79 5.11 14.59
N GLU A 91 -10.81 4.44 14.07
CA GLU A 91 -11.23 3.10 14.47
C GLU A 91 -11.15 2.19 13.24
N VAL A 92 -10.50 1.04 13.41
CA VAL A 92 -10.28 0.08 12.34
C VAL A 92 -10.67 -1.30 12.84
N ASP A 93 -11.65 -1.90 12.19
CA ASP A 93 -12.01 -3.30 12.39
C ASP A 93 -11.44 -4.15 11.24
N LEU A 94 -10.78 -5.25 11.59
CA LEU A 94 -10.15 -6.18 10.67
C LEU A 94 -10.79 -7.55 10.82
N SER A 95 -11.69 -7.88 9.88
CA SER A 95 -12.35 -9.18 9.83
C SER A 95 -11.57 -10.14 8.93
N LEU A 96 -10.98 -11.19 9.53
CA LEU A 96 -10.21 -12.21 8.81
C LEU A 96 -11.11 -13.08 7.94
N GLU A 97 -10.81 -13.14 6.66
CA GLU A 97 -11.42 -14.05 5.71
C GLU A 97 -10.36 -14.85 4.97
N HIS A 98 -10.46 -16.18 4.98
CA HIS A 98 -9.55 -17.02 4.21
C HIS A 98 -10.07 -17.23 2.79
N ARG A 99 -9.23 -16.95 1.79
CA ARG A 99 -9.51 -17.17 0.37
C ARG A 99 -8.59 -18.23 -0.19
N ARG A 100 -9.16 -19.25 -0.82
CA ARG A 100 -8.39 -20.34 -1.46
C ARG A 100 -8.10 -20.01 -2.91
N LYS A 101 -6.83 -20.07 -3.31
CA LYS A 101 -6.42 -19.98 -4.72
C LYS A 101 -5.50 -21.14 -5.05
N GLY A 102 -5.93 -21.97 -6.01
CA GLY A 102 -5.29 -23.26 -6.25
C GLY A 102 -5.42 -24.18 -5.03
N LEU A 103 -4.29 -24.65 -4.50
CA LEU A 103 -4.22 -25.48 -3.29
C LEU A 103 -3.83 -24.68 -2.03
N LEU A 104 -3.55 -23.38 -2.17
CA LEU A 104 -3.09 -22.53 -1.07
C LEU A 104 -4.22 -21.67 -0.53
N TRP A 105 -4.19 -21.45 0.78
CA TRP A 105 -5.08 -20.55 1.51
C TRP A 105 -4.35 -19.25 1.82
N TYR A 106 -5.02 -18.14 1.56
CA TYR A 106 -4.52 -16.80 1.83
C TYR A 106 -5.42 -16.12 2.84
N SER A 107 -4.83 -15.49 3.84
CA SER A 107 -5.53 -14.60 4.76
C SER A 107 -5.78 -13.27 4.07
N THR A 108 -7.05 -12.95 3.87
CA THR A 108 -7.52 -11.63 3.42
C THR A 108 -8.29 -10.98 4.57
N TYR A 109 -8.45 -9.67 4.54
CA TYR A 109 -9.15 -8.95 5.60
C TYR A 109 -10.16 -8.00 4.98
N GLN A 110 -11.40 -8.06 5.46
CA GLN A 110 -12.36 -6.99 5.28
C GLN A 110 -12.03 -5.90 6.30
N VAL A 111 -11.90 -4.66 5.82
CA VAL A 111 -11.48 -3.52 6.64
C VAL A 111 -12.64 -2.56 6.76
N GLN A 112 -13.15 -2.39 7.98
CA GLN A 112 -14.06 -1.29 8.29
C GLN A 112 -13.26 -0.14 8.87
N PHE A 113 -13.24 0.99 8.15
CA PHE A 113 -12.48 2.17 8.54
C PHE A 113 -13.43 3.31 8.91
N ALA A 114 -13.37 3.75 10.16
CA ALA A 114 -14.11 4.92 10.64
C ALA A 114 -13.12 5.96 11.18
N ALA A 115 -13.27 7.22 10.78
CA ALA A 115 -12.41 8.30 11.26
C ALA A 115 -13.19 9.58 11.55
N SER A 116 -12.86 10.22 12.67
CA SER A 116 -13.35 11.53 13.06
C SER A 116 -12.18 12.49 13.24
N TYR A 117 -12.24 13.60 12.50
CA TYR A 117 -11.18 14.60 12.45
C TYR A 117 -11.66 15.91 13.07
N THR A 118 -10.83 16.52 13.93
CA THR A 118 -11.12 17.84 14.51
C THR A 118 -10.18 18.89 13.91
N LEU A 119 -10.78 19.99 13.45
CA LEU A 119 -10.10 21.11 12.83
C LEU A 119 -10.30 22.37 13.66
N ILE A 120 -9.31 23.24 13.63
CA ILE A 120 -9.43 24.61 14.13
C ILE A 120 -9.17 25.54 12.95
N ASN A 121 -10.10 26.45 12.67
CA ASN A 121 -9.82 27.58 11.80
C ASN A 121 -8.87 28.54 12.53
N PRO A 122 -7.62 28.72 12.07
CA PRO A 122 -6.68 29.63 12.72
C PRO A 122 -6.94 31.10 12.38
N THR A 123 -7.89 31.39 11.49
CA THR A 123 -8.23 32.74 11.04
C THR A 123 -9.53 33.22 11.68
N ASP A 124 -9.64 34.54 11.85
CA ASP A 124 -10.87 35.18 12.35
C ASP A 124 -11.93 35.36 11.25
N GLU A 125 -11.65 34.87 10.04
CA GLU A 125 -12.50 35.00 8.87
C GLU A 125 -13.19 33.68 8.53
N ASN A 126 -14.40 33.77 7.96
CA ASN A 126 -15.09 32.60 7.45
C ASN A 126 -14.44 32.16 6.12
N ARG A 127 -13.76 31.00 6.14
CA ARG A 127 -13.01 30.47 5.00
C ARG A 127 -13.64 29.16 4.51
N HIS A 128 -13.72 29.01 3.19
CA HIS A 128 -14.08 27.73 2.59
C HIS A 128 -12.89 26.77 2.66
N LEU A 129 -13.08 25.63 3.33
CA LEU A 129 -12.07 24.58 3.47
C LEU A 129 -12.29 23.48 2.43
N TYR A 130 -11.19 23.00 1.87
CA TYR A 130 -11.15 21.82 1.01
C TYR A 130 -10.64 20.64 1.83
N PHE A 131 -11.34 19.50 1.73
CA PHE A 131 -10.99 18.24 2.37
C PHE A 131 -10.58 17.23 1.30
N ASP A 132 -9.28 16.94 1.21
CA ASP A 132 -8.72 15.96 0.27
C ASP A 132 -8.40 14.66 1.01
N LEU A 133 -9.26 13.66 0.83
CA LEU A 133 -9.09 12.31 1.35
C LEU A 133 -8.67 11.36 0.23
N LYS A 134 -7.43 10.89 0.28
CA LYS A 134 -6.95 9.86 -0.63
C LYS A 134 -7.47 8.51 -0.18
N LEU A 135 -8.20 7.82 -1.06
CA LEU A 135 -8.71 6.48 -0.78
C LEU A 135 -7.57 5.46 -0.59
N PRO A 136 -7.75 4.40 0.22
CA PRO A 136 -6.68 3.48 0.64
C PRO A 136 -5.92 2.77 -0.48
N ALA A 137 -6.60 2.48 -1.60
CA ALA A 137 -6.04 1.79 -2.76
C ALA A 137 -6.77 2.20 -4.05
N PRO A 138 -6.06 2.42 -5.18
CA PRO A 138 -6.68 2.87 -6.44
C PRO A 138 -7.67 1.88 -7.07
N ARG A 139 -7.58 0.59 -6.72
CA ARG A 139 -8.40 -0.49 -7.30
C ARG A 139 -9.08 -1.34 -6.23
N ALA A 140 -9.36 -0.77 -5.06
CA ALA A 140 -10.20 -1.43 -4.06
C ALA A 140 -11.67 -1.17 -4.37
N VAL A 141 -12.50 -2.13 -3.95
CA VAL A 141 -13.95 -1.95 -3.86
C VAL A 141 -14.23 -1.31 -2.51
N TYR A 142 -15.04 -0.26 -2.51
CA TYR A 142 -15.48 0.45 -1.31
C TYR A 142 -16.99 0.34 -1.21
N ASP A 143 -17.46 -0.22 -0.11
CA ASP A 143 -18.88 -0.30 0.23
C ASP A 143 -19.17 0.62 1.41
N ASP A 144 -20.42 1.09 1.53
CA ASP A 144 -20.93 1.93 2.62
C ASP A 144 -20.11 3.21 2.89
N PHE A 145 -19.52 3.80 1.85
CA PHE A 145 -18.77 5.05 1.98
C PHE A 145 -19.68 6.22 2.36
N THR A 146 -19.40 6.84 3.51
CA THR A 146 -20.15 7.98 4.07
C THR A 146 -19.17 9.05 4.58
N LEU A 147 -19.59 10.33 4.51
CA LEU A 147 -18.82 11.52 4.94
C LEU A 147 -19.58 12.30 6.01
#